data_AF-D8IA82-F1
#
_entry.id   AF-D8IA82-F1
#
_cell.length_a   1.000
_cell.length_b   1.000
_cell.length_c   1.000
_cell.angle_alpha   90.00
_cell.angle_beta   90.00
_cell.angle_gamma   90.00
#
_symmetry.space_group_name_H-M   'P 1'
#
loop_
_entity.id
_entity.type
_entity.pdbx_description
1 polymer ?
#
loop_
_entity_poly.entity_id
_entity_poly.type
_entity_poly.pdbx_seq_one_letter_code
_entity_poly.pdbx_strand_id
1 'polypeptide(L)' 'MSDLKVYEIISLDGPSGAGKSTVAKLVAKKLGYKYLDTGAMYRAVTLFF' A
#
# COMPACT_ATOMS: atom_id res chain seq x y z
N MET A 1 26.59 -5.88 -13.06
CA MET A 1 26.19 -4.99 -11.95
C MET A 1 25.24 -3.94 -12.51
N SER A 2 24.02 -4.32 -12.88
CA SER A 2 23.15 -3.47 -13.75
C SER A 2 21.63 -3.61 -13.54
N ASP A 3 21.14 -4.43 -12.60
CA ASP A 3 19.70 -4.71 -12.50
C ASP A 3 19.11 -4.35 -11.13
N LEU A 4 19.44 -3.17 -10.60
CA LEU A 4 18.68 -2.63 -9.47
C LEU A 4 17.34 -2.12 -9.99
N LYS A 5 16.27 -2.89 -9.77
CA LYS A 5 14.91 -2.39 -9.97
C LYS A 5 14.59 -1.39 -8.87
N VAL A 6 14.42 -0.13 -9.26
CA VAL A 6 13.86 0.90 -8.39
C VAL A 6 12.34 0.78 -8.44
N TYR A 7 11.73 0.66 -7.27
CA TYR A 7 10.27 0.64 -7.13
C TYR A 7 9.81 1.96 -6.55
N GLU A 8 8.91 2.64 -7.24
CA GLU A 8 8.21 3.80 -6.69
C GLU A 8 7.09 3.30 -5.75
N ILE A 9 7.06 3.84 -4.53
CA ILE A 9 6.08 3.50 -3.50
C ILE A 9 5.33 4.76 -3.10
N ILE A 10 4.00 4.68 -3.07
CA ILE A 10 3.12 5.78 -2.65
C ILE A 10 2.42 5.35 -1.37
N SER A 11 2.66 6.08 -0.28
CA SER A 11 1.96 5.92 0.99
C SER A 11 0.92 7.02 1.18
N LEU A 12 -0.25 6.69 1.74
CA LEU A 12 -1.29 7.65 2.11
C LEU A 12 -1.49 7.65 3.62
N ASP A 13 -1.32 8.80 4.25
CA ASP A 13 -1.44 8.97 5.70
C ASP A 13 -2.59 9.93 6.08
N GLY A 14 -3.05 9.84 7.33
CA GLY A 14 -4.12 10.69 7.85
C GLY A 14 -5.05 9.99 8.85
N PRO A 15 -6.05 10.70 9.41
CA PRO A 15 -6.89 10.20 10.49
C PRO A 15 -7.74 8.99 10.10
N SER A 16 -8.18 8.21 11.09
CA SER A 16 -9.07 7.07 10.87
C SER A 16 -10.38 7.51 10.21
N GLY A 17 -10.93 6.69 9.32
CA GLY A 17 -12.17 7.01 8.59
C GLY A 17 -12.03 7.99 7.42
N ALA A 18 -10.87 8.60 7.17
CA ALA A 18 -10.67 9.59 6.10
C ALA A 18 -10.73 9.03 4.65
N GLY A 19 -11.10 7.77 4.44
CA GLY A 19 -11.20 7.17 3.11
C GLY A 19 -9.88 6.80 2.44
N LYS A 20 -8.76 6.79 3.17
CA LYS A 20 -7.40 6.51 2.65
C LYS A 20 -7.31 5.23 1.83
N SER A 21 -7.84 4.12 2.33
CA SER A 21 -7.83 2.83 1.62
C SER A 21 -8.65 2.87 0.32
N THR A 22 -9.76 3.63 0.31
CA THR A 22 -10.57 3.83 -0.89
C THR A 22 -9.79 4.62 -1.95
N VAL A 23 -9.21 5.76 -1.55
CA VAL A 23 -8.40 6.59 -2.45
C VAL A 23 -7.17 5.83 -2.95
N ALA A 24 -6.47 5.10 -2.08
CA ALA A 24 -5.32 4.28 -2.45
C ALA A 24 -5.66 3.25 -3.54
N LYS A 25 -6.79 2.55 -3.42
CA LYS A 25 -7.25 1.59 -4.44
C LYS A 25 -7.55 2.27 -5.78
N LEU A 26 -8.20 3.43 -5.75
CA LEU A 26 -8.54 4.20 -6.96
C LEU A 26 -7.28 4.74 -7.65
N VAL A 27 -6.33 5.31 -6.89
CA VAL A 27 -5.05 5.81 -7.40
C VAL A 27 -4.22 4.65 -7.95
N ALA A 28 -4.12 3.53 -7.23
CA ALA A 28 -3.39 2.36 -7.70
C ALA A 28 -3.95 1.84 -9.03
N LYS A 29 -5.28 1.74 -9.15
CA LYS A 29 -5.94 1.37 -10.41
C LYS A 29 -5.65 2.37 -11.54
N LYS A 30 -5.69 3.67 -11.24
CA LYS A 30 -5.47 4.72 -12.24
C LYS A 30 -4.02 4.77 -12.73
N LEU A 31 -3.05 4.50 -11.86
CA LEU A 31 -1.62 4.56 -12.17
C LEU A 31 -1.03 3.20 -12.59
N GLY A 32 -1.81 2.11 -12.53
CA GLY A 32 -1.31 0.76 -12.81
C GLY A 32 -0.43 0.17 -11.71
N TYR A 33 -0.53 0.69 -10.48
CA TYR A 33 0.23 0.23 -9.32
C TYR A 33 -0.48 -0.94 -8.64
N LYS A 34 0.28 -1.77 -7.94
CA LYS A 34 -0.29 -2.76 -7.00
C LYS A 34 -0.72 -2.05 -5.71
N TYR A 35 -1.90 -2.38 -5.21
CA TYR A 35 -2.39 -1.91 -3.92
C TYR A 35 -1.96 -2.88 -2.80
N LEU A 36 -1.45 -2.33 -1.69
CA LEU A 36 -1.11 -3.07 -0.47
C LEU A 36 -1.99 -2.60 0.68
N ASP A 37 -2.74 -3.51 1.29
CA ASP A 37 -3.48 -3.25 2.52
C ASP A 37 -2.55 -3.46 3.73
N THR A 38 -1.92 -2.38 4.17
CA THR A 38 -0.95 -2.43 5.28
C THR A 38 -1.59 -2.88 6.58
N GLY A 39 -2.88 -2.58 6.81
CA GLY A 39 -3.61 -3.03 7.99
C GLY A 39 -3.80 -4.56 8.00
N ALA A 40 -4.18 -5.15 6.87
CA ALA A 40 -4.26 -6.60 6.73
C ALA A 40 -2.88 -7.27 6.84
N MET A 41 -1.86 -6.67 6.21
CA MET A 41 -0.48 -7.13 6.33
C MET A 41 -0.03 -7.18 7.80
N TYR A 42 -0.16 -6.09 8.54
CA TYR A 42 0.25 -6.04 9.94
C TYR A 42 -0.51 -7.07 10.79
N ARG A 43 -1.82 -7.23 10.61
CA ARG A 43 -2.60 -8.28 11.32
C ARG A 43 -2.13 -9.70 10.99
N ALA A 44 -1.84 -9.98 9.73
CA ALA A 44 -1.34 -11.30 9.31
C ALA A 44 0.03 -11.59 9.92
N VAL A 45 0.90 -10.58 9.96
CA VAL A 45 2.21 -10.67 10.62
C VAL A 45 2.04 -10.91 12.12
N THR A 46 1.16 -10.18 12.81
CA THR A 46 0.88 -10.38 14.24
C THR A 46 0.33 -11.78 14.55
N LEU A 47 -0.43 -12.40 13.65
CA LEU A 47 -0.92 -13.77 13.86
C LEU A 47 0.19 -14.84 13.72
N PHE A 48 1.21 -14.55 12.92
CA PHE A 48 2.33 -15.48 12.69
C PHE A 48 3.36 -15.47 13.82
N PHE A 49 3.46 -14.37 14.57
CA PHE A 49 4.32 -14.22 15.74
C PHE A 49 3.58 -14.56 17.02
#